data_AF-Q8R8F3-F1
#
_entry.id   AF-Q8R8F3-F1
#
_cell.length_a   1.000
_cell.length_b   1.000
_cell.length_c   1.000
_cell.angle_alpha   90.00
_cell.angle_beta   90.00
_cell.angle_gamma   90.00
#
_symmetry.space_group_name_H-M   'P 1'
#
loop_
_entity.id
_entity.type
_entity.pdbx_description
1 polymer ?
#
loop_
_entity_poly.entity_id
_entity_poly.type
_entity_poly.pdbx_seq_one_letter_code
_entity_poly.pdbx_strand_id
1 'polypeptide(L)'
;MNKWLVDDWVNECALKPIKYFTPTAIEKDTGISLEEVFERLMELVNDNKLELYWRIVCPVCFRQLYIYKSTDRIPRYIDCVECGKQQVTEDMIFPLFSISNEYREHIKSLKKTFNTLVYARLLQCSKTNQS
;
A
#
# COMPACT_ATOMS: atom_id res chain seq x y z
N MET A 1 -3.66 -17.23 10.73
CA MET A 1 -4.74 -17.23 9.71
C MET A 1 -5.15 -15.79 9.38
N ASN A 2 -4.20 -14.86 9.32
CA ASN A 2 -4.43 -13.40 9.31
C ASN A 2 -4.00 -12.71 8.00
N LYS A 3 -3.22 -13.41 7.15
CA LYS A 3 -2.65 -12.85 5.91
C LYS A 3 -3.72 -12.42 4.89
N TRP A 4 -4.89 -13.04 4.89
CA TRP A 4 -5.98 -12.71 3.96
C TRP A 4 -6.59 -11.32 4.21
N LEU A 5 -6.66 -10.87 5.48
CA LEU A 5 -7.13 -9.53 5.81
C LEU A 5 -6.16 -8.44 5.32
N VAL A 6 -4.85 -8.71 5.40
CA VAL A 6 -3.83 -7.82 4.82
C VAL A 6 -4.00 -7.75 3.31
N ASP A 7 -4.18 -8.89 2.64
CA ASP A 7 -4.38 -8.95 1.20
C ASP A 7 -5.64 -8.20 0.76
N ASP A 8 -6.76 -8.39 1.48
CA ASP A 8 -8.01 -7.70 1.20
C ASP A 8 -7.87 -6.18 1.38
N TRP A 9 -7.20 -5.74 2.44
CA TRP A 9 -6.90 -4.32 2.65
C TRP A 9 -6.07 -3.75 1.49
N VAL A 10 -5.05 -4.49 1.04
CA VAL A 10 -4.20 -4.11 -0.11
C VAL A 10 -5.03 -4.04 -1.40
N ASN A 11 -5.94 -4.99 -1.62
CA ASN A 11 -6.83 -5.01 -2.78
C ASN A 11 -7.79 -3.81 -2.80
N GLU A 12 -8.36 -3.46 -1.65
CA GLU A 12 -9.16 -2.25 -1.52
C GLU A 12 -8.34 -0.99 -1.76
N CYS A 13 -7.11 -0.94 -1.23
CA CYS A 13 -6.17 0.16 -1.42
C CYS A 13 -5.79 0.34 -2.89
N ALA A 14 -5.65 -0.76 -3.65
CA ALA A 14 -5.36 -0.75 -5.09
C ALA A 14 -6.44 -0.02 -5.93
N LEU A 15 -7.67 0.06 -5.42
CA LEU A 15 -8.79 0.77 -6.05
C LEU A 15 -8.89 2.25 -5.67
N LYS A 16 -8.13 2.70 -4.65
CA LYS A 16 -8.13 4.07 -4.12
C LYS A 16 -6.92 4.86 -4.67
N PRO A 17 -6.98 6.20 -4.74
CA PRO A 17 -5.87 7.05 -5.19
C PRO A 17 -4.78 7.23 -4.11
N ILE A 18 -4.41 6.15 -3.41
CA ILE A 18 -3.41 6.16 -2.32
C ILE A 18 -2.02 5.96 -2.92
N LYS A 19 -1.14 6.94 -2.81
CA LYS A 19 0.22 6.81 -3.36
C LYS A 19 1.13 5.91 -2.52
N TYR A 20 1.08 6.05 -1.20
CA TYR A 20 1.87 5.27 -0.26
C TYR A 20 1.06 4.97 1.00
N PHE A 21 1.40 3.88 1.68
CA PHE A 21 0.85 3.54 2.99
C PHE A 21 1.95 2.97 3.91
N THR A 22 1.74 3.08 5.22
CA THR A 22 2.60 2.49 6.25
C THR A 22 2.02 1.15 6.72
N PRO A 23 2.85 0.21 7.21
CA PRO A 23 2.36 -1.01 7.86
C PRO A 23 1.39 -0.72 9.01
N THR A 24 1.67 0.34 9.79
CA THR A 24 0.82 0.78 10.90
C THR A 24 -0.59 1.21 10.48
N ALA A 25 -0.82 1.56 9.20
CA ALA A 25 -2.18 1.82 8.71
C ALA A 25 -3.00 0.52 8.66
N ILE A 26 -2.40 -0.58 8.23
CA ILE A 26 -3.05 -1.89 8.16
C ILE A 26 -3.26 -2.45 9.55
N GLU A 27 -2.26 -2.37 10.44
CA GLU A 27 -2.39 -2.78 11.84
C GLU A 27 -3.58 -2.08 12.51
N LYS A 28 -3.73 -0.76 12.33
CA LYS A 28 -4.85 0.01 12.89
C LYS A 28 -6.21 -0.43 12.34
N ASP A 29 -6.29 -0.73 11.05
CA ASP A 29 -7.56 -1.05 10.38
C ASP A 29 -7.97 -2.52 10.60
N THR A 30 -7.01 -3.42 10.80
CA THR A 30 -7.23 -4.88 10.86
C THR A 30 -7.02 -5.50 12.25
N GLY A 31 -6.30 -4.82 13.14
CA GLY A 31 -5.88 -5.36 14.44
C GLY A 31 -4.79 -6.43 14.37
N ILE A 32 -4.21 -6.68 13.19
CA ILE A 32 -3.10 -7.63 13.00
C ILE A 32 -1.81 -6.99 13.50
N SER A 33 -0.96 -7.78 14.17
CA SER A 33 0.31 -7.30 14.70
C SER A 33 1.19 -6.68 13.61
N LEU A 34 1.91 -5.60 13.95
CA LEU A 34 2.81 -4.93 13.03
C LEU A 34 3.83 -5.88 12.38
N GLU A 35 4.32 -6.87 13.12
CA GLU A 35 5.26 -7.89 12.64
C GLU A 35 4.63 -8.75 11.54
N GLU A 36 3.46 -9.35 11.79
CA GLU A 36 2.74 -10.15 10.80
C GLU A 36 2.35 -9.33 9.56
N VAL A 37 1.94 -8.07 9.75
CA VAL A 37 1.65 -7.14 8.65
C VAL A 37 2.91 -6.92 7.82
N PHE A 38 4.04 -6.59 8.46
CA PHE A 38 5.27 -6.30 7.77
C PHE A 38 5.79 -7.51 6.99
N GLU A 39 5.80 -8.70 7.60
CA GLU A 39 6.14 -9.95 6.92
C GLU A 39 5.29 -10.17 5.67
N ARG A 40 3.96 -10.01 5.79
CA ARG A 40 3.07 -10.20 4.64
C ARG A 40 3.30 -9.16 3.55
N LEU A 41 3.53 -7.90 3.91
CA LEU A 41 3.84 -6.86 2.92
C LEU A 41 5.14 -7.16 2.17
N MET A 42 6.15 -7.72 2.83
CA MET A 42 7.39 -8.13 2.16
C MET A 42 7.17 -9.31 1.19
N GLU A 43 6.31 -10.27 1.53
CA GLU A 43 5.89 -11.31 0.58
C GLU A 43 5.22 -10.70 -0.66
N LEU A 44 4.34 -9.71 -0.47
CA LEU A 44 3.67 -9.02 -1.58
C LEU A 44 4.62 -8.15 -2.42
N VAL A 45 5.71 -7.64 -1.83
CA VAL A 45 6.80 -6.99 -2.58
C VAL A 45 7.52 -8.02 -3.45
N ASN A 46 7.84 -9.21 -2.91
CA ASN A 46 8.47 -10.28 -3.66
C ASN A 46 7.59 -10.79 -4.82
N ASP A 47 6.28 -10.74 -4.65
CA ASP A 47 5.28 -11.04 -5.69
C ASP A 47 5.10 -9.91 -6.72
N ASN A 48 5.84 -8.80 -6.64
CA ASN A 48 5.69 -7.58 -7.46
C ASN A 48 4.31 -6.90 -7.36
N LYS A 49 3.52 -7.21 -6.33
CA LYS A 49 2.23 -6.57 -6.06
C LYS A 49 2.41 -5.20 -5.39
N LEU A 50 3.47 -5.09 -4.60
CA LEU A 50 3.88 -3.88 -3.91
C LEU A 50 5.28 -3.44 -4.32
N GLU A 51 5.55 -2.16 -4.13
CA GLU A 51 6.89 -1.58 -4.17
C GLU A 51 7.26 -1.04 -2.78
N LEU A 52 8.47 -1.34 -2.32
CA LEU A 52 9.03 -0.80 -1.07
C LEU A 52 9.73 0.55 -1.31
N TYR A 53 9.47 1.49 -0.41
CA TYR A 53 10.07 2.81 -0.34
C TYR A 53 10.47 3.12 1.10
N TRP A 54 11.31 4.13 1.27
CA TRP A 54 11.85 4.55 2.57
C TRP A 54 11.58 6.03 2.77
N ARG A 55 10.77 6.35 3.77
CA ARG A 55 10.46 7.72 4.18
C ARG A 55 11.45 8.20 5.23
N ILE A 56 12.03 9.37 5.00
CA ILE A 56 12.83 10.08 6.01
C ILE A 56 11.93 11.05 6.77
N VAL A 57 11.98 10.99 8.09
CA VAL A 57 11.24 11.87 9.00
C VAL A 57 12.22 12.70 9.82
N CYS A 58 11.97 13.99 9.95
CA CYS A 58 12.76 14.86 10.81
C CYS A 58 12.60 14.44 12.29
N PRO A 59 13.68 14.21 13.04
CA PRO A 59 13.60 13.76 14.43
C PRO A 59 13.11 14.84 15.40
N VAL A 60 13.10 16.11 14.96
CA VAL A 60 12.71 17.26 15.79
C VAL A 60 11.24 17.62 15.59
N CYS A 61 10.82 17.81 14.33
CA CYS A 61 9.46 18.28 14.02
C CYS A 61 8.54 17.20 13.42
N PHE A 62 9.04 15.96 13.28
CA PHE A 62 8.30 14.80 12.75
C PHE A 62 7.71 14.96 11.35
N ARG A 63 8.13 16.00 10.61
CA ARG A 63 7.75 16.18 9.20
C ARG A 63 8.44 15.16 8.32
N GLN A 64 7.70 14.65 7.33
CA GLN A 64 8.31 13.93 6.22
C GLN A 64 9.21 14.87 5.43
N LEU A 65 10.45 14.43 5.20
CA LEU A 65 11.43 15.17 4.43
C LEU A 65 11.45 14.66 2.98
N TYR A 66 11.79 13.39 2.79
CA TYR A 66 11.97 12.78 1.47
C TYR A 66 11.55 11.31 1.47
N ILE A 67 11.35 10.76 0.28
CA ILE A 67 11.05 9.34 0.04
C ILE A 67 12.07 8.80 -0.96
N TYR A 68 12.70 7.67 -0.65
CA TYR A 68 13.69 6.99 -1.50
C TYR A 68 13.21 5.59 -1.86
N LYS A 69 13.55 5.10 -3.05
CA LYS A 69 13.23 3.71 -3.45
C LYS A 69 14.17 2.67 -2.82
N SER A 70 15.33 3.10 -2.34
CA SER A 70 16.32 2.21 -1.75
C SER A 70 17.20 2.97 -0.75
N THR A 71 17.69 2.26 0.26
CA THR A 71 18.45 2.82 1.39
C THR A 71 19.83 3.32 0.99
N ASP A 72 20.45 2.74 -0.04
CA ASP A 72 21.74 3.16 -0.62
C ASP A 72 21.70 4.59 -1.19
N ARG A 73 20.50 5.09 -1.54
CA ARG A 73 20.30 6.43 -2.10
C ARG A 73 20.06 7.49 -1.03
N ILE A 74 19.95 7.10 0.23
CA ILE A 74 19.68 8.03 1.33
C ILE A 74 20.97 8.80 1.64
N PRO A 75 20.97 10.14 1.54
CA PRO A 75 22.16 10.94 1.83
C PRO A 75 22.46 10.93 3.33
N ARG A 76 23.74 11.08 3.69
CA ARG A 76 24.17 11.19 5.09
C ARG A 76 23.57 12.39 5.83
N TYR A 77 23.24 13.45 5.11
CA TYR A 77 22.62 14.65 5.64
C TYR A 77 21.43 15.07 4.78
N ILE A 78 20.42 15.63 5.42
CA ILE A 78 19.17 16.04 4.77
C ILE A 78 18.67 17.34 5.39
N ASP A 79 18.10 18.22 4.57
CA ASP A 79 17.63 19.52 5.04
C ASP A 79 16.15 19.46 5.43
N CYS A 80 15.85 19.97 6.63
CA CYS A 80 14.50 20.26 7.07
C CYS A 80 14.26 21.76 6.97
N VAL A 81 13.12 22.15 6.38
CA VAL A 81 12.74 23.57 6.22
C VAL A 81 12.64 24.29 7.57
N GLU A 82 12.22 23.58 8.63
CA GLU A 82 12.00 24.16 9.96
C GLU A 82 13.22 24.03 10.89
N CYS A 83 13.96 22.92 10.77
CA CYS A 83 15.00 22.54 11.74
C CYS A 83 16.42 22.65 11.17
N GLY A 84 16.55 23.00 9.89
CA GLY A 84 17.81 23.01 9.16
C GLY A 84 18.36 21.60 8.91
N LYS A 85 19.67 21.54 8.69
CA LYS A 85 20.40 20.32 8.30
C LYS A 85 20.43 19.28 9.41
N GLN A 86 20.01 18.06 9.09
CA GLN A 86 20.00 16.91 10.00
C GLN A 86 20.95 15.82 9.49
N GLN A 87 21.67 15.16 10.40
CA GLN A 87 22.35 13.91 10.07
C GLN A 87 21.30 12.79 10.03
N VAL A 88 21.28 12.00 8.96
CA VAL A 88 20.35 10.89 8.84
C VAL A 88 20.81 9.74 9.73
N THR A 89 19.90 9.25 10.58
CA THR A 89 20.05 8.06 11.43
C THR A 89 18.98 7.04 11.09
N GLU A 90 19.14 5.80 11.54
CA GLU A 90 18.18 4.71 11.28
C GLU A 90 16.78 5.01 11.82
N ASP A 91 16.69 5.65 12.99
CA ASP A 91 15.42 6.04 13.62
C ASP A 91 14.62 7.08 12.82
N MET A 92 15.24 7.71 11.81
CA MET A 92 14.57 8.64 10.90
C MET A 92 13.96 7.94 9.69
N ILE A 93 14.26 6.66 9.46
CA ILE A 93 13.96 5.92 8.23
C ILE A 93 12.82 4.94 8.49
N PHE A 94 11.70 5.14 7.79
CA PHE A 94 10.49 4.33 7.95
C PHE A 94 10.08 3.68 6.63
N PRO A 95 9.67 2.39 6.65
CA PRO A 95 9.20 1.73 5.43
C PRO A 95 7.85 2.32 4.98
N LEU A 96 7.72 2.51 3.68
CA LEU A 96 6.49 2.84 2.97
C LEU A 96 6.28 1.83 1.85
N PHE A 97 5.02 1.50 1.61
CA PHE A 97 4.62 0.61 0.54
C PHE A 97 3.75 1.36 -0.46
N SER A 98 3.94 1.07 -1.74
CA SER A 98 3.05 1.52 -2.82
C SER A 98 2.49 0.31 -3.54
N ILE A 99 1.24 0.39 -3.97
CA ILE A 99 0.69 -0.62 -4.87
C ILE A 99 1.36 -0.47 -6.24
N SER A 100 1.87 -1.55 -6.82
CA SER A 100 2.45 -1.51 -8.16
C SER A 100 1.38 -1.17 -9.21
N ASN A 101 1.76 -0.50 -10.29
CA ASN A 101 0.81 -0.13 -11.35
C ASN A 101 0.18 -1.36 -12.00
N GLU A 102 0.99 -2.39 -12.26
CA GLU A 102 0.53 -3.67 -12.80
C GLU A 102 -0.53 -4.31 -11.89
N TYR A 103 -0.30 -4.32 -10.57
CA TYR A 103 -1.27 -4.88 -9.63
C TYR A 103 -2.55 -4.03 -9.54
N ARG A 104 -2.44 -2.70 -9.61
CA ARG A 104 -3.62 -1.82 -9.69
C ARG A 104 -4.48 -2.16 -10.91
N GLU A 105 -3.85 -2.34 -12.07
CA GLU A 105 -4.55 -2.69 -13.31
C GLU A 105 -5.20 -4.07 -13.20
N HIS A 106 -4.49 -5.04 -12.64
CA HIS A 106 -5.02 -6.37 -12.36
C HIS A 106 -6.29 -6.32 -11.50
N ILE A 107 -6.26 -5.66 -10.34
CA ILE A 107 -7.43 -5.56 -9.45
C ILE A 107 -8.60 -4.80 -10.10
N LYS A 108 -8.32 -3.74 -10.87
CA LYS A 108 -9.36 -3.03 -11.64
C LYS A 108 -10.02 -3.94 -12.68
N SER A 109 -9.24 -4.78 -13.35
CA SER A 109 -9.75 -5.73 -14.35
C SER A 109 -10.68 -6.77 -13.72
N LEU A 110 -10.32 -7.32 -12.55
CA LEU A 110 -11.16 -8.27 -11.82
C LEU A 110 -12.51 -7.66 -11.44
N LYS A 111 -12.52 -6.43 -10.92
CA LYS A 111 -13.76 -5.72 -10.56
C LYS A 111 -14.65 -5.45 -11.77
N LYS A 112 -14.06 -5.09 -12.93
CA LYS A 112 -14.80 -4.88 -14.18
C LYS A 112 -15.43 -6.18 -14.69
N THR A 113 -14.67 -7.28 -14.66
CA THR A 113 -15.14 -8.60 -15.09
C THR A 113 -16.26 -9.08 -14.17
N PHE A 114 -16.11 -8.95 -12.85
CA PHE A 114 -17.15 -9.28 -11.88
C PHE A 114 -18.45 -8.52 -12.15
N ASN A 115 -18.36 -7.18 -12.30
CA ASN A 115 -19.54 -6.36 -12.60
C ASN A 115 -20.22 -6.80 -13.91
N THR A 116 -19.44 -7.05 -14.96
CA THR A 116 -19.96 -7.53 -16.26
C THR A 116 -20.73 -8.85 -16.10
N LEU A 117 -20.17 -9.81 -15.35
CA LEU A 117 -20.81 -11.10 -15.10
C LEU A 117 -22.09 -10.98 -14.28
N VAL A 118 -22.11 -10.11 -13.27
CA VAL A 118 -23.30 -9.83 -12.46
C VAL A 118 -24.41 -9.23 -13.33
N TYR A 119 -24.09 -8.20 -14.14
CA TYR A 119 -25.06 -7.61 -15.06
C TYR A 119 -25.58 -8.63 -16.08
N ALA A 120 -24.71 -9.47 -16.65
CA ALA A 120 -25.13 -10.52 -17.58
C ALA A 120 -26.11 -11.53 -16.96
N ARG A 121 -25.88 -11.93 -15.70
CA ARG A 121 -26.80 -12.82 -14.96
C ARG A 121 -28.14 -12.15 -14.64
N LEU A 122 -28.13 -10.88 -14.22
CA LEU A 122 -29.37 -10.13 -13.96
C LEU A 122 -30.23 -9.98 -15.23
N LEU A 123 -29.60 -9.77 -16.39
CA LEU A 123 -30.29 -9.72 -17.69
C LEU A 123 -30.85 -11.08 -18.15
N GLN A 124 -30.26 -12.20 -17.70
CA GLN A 124 -30.78 -13.54 -17.99
C GLN A 124 -31.99 -13.86 -17.09
N CYS A 125 -31.93 -13.53 -15.79
CA CYS A 125 -33.05 -13.74 -14.86
C CYS A 125 -34.29 -12.89 -15.16
N SER A 126 -34.11 -11.68 -15.70
CA SER A 126 -35.23 -10.81 -16.10
C SER A 126 -35.97 -11.29 -17.35
N LYS A 127 -35.35 -12.14 -18.18
CA LYS A 127 -35.97 -12.73 -19.38
C LYS A 127 -36.75 -14.01 -19.11
N THR A 128 -36.55 -14.66 -17.96
CA THR A 128 -37.24 -15.90 -17.57
C THR A 128 -38.54 -15.69 -16.78
N ASN A 129 -38.86 -14.46 -16.37
CA ASN A 129 -40.06 -14.13 -15.57
C ASN A 129 -41.19 -13.46 -16.40
N GLN A 130 -41.17 -13.59 -17.73
CA GLN A 130 -42.23 -13.07 -18.62
C GLN A 130 -42.93 -14.19 -19.43
N SER A 131 -42.95 -15.41 -18.91
CA SER A 131 -43.63 -16.56 -19.53
C SER A 131 -44.92 -16.92 -18.81
#